data_AF-E1X529-F1
#
_entry.id   AF-E1X529-F1
#
_cell.length_a   1.000
_cell.length_b   1.000
_cell.length_c   1.000
_cell.angle_alpha   90.00
_cell.angle_beta   90.00
_cell.angle_gamma   90.00
#
_symmetry.space_group_name_H-M   'P 1'
#
loop_
_entity.id
_entity.type
_entity.pdbx_description
1 polymer ?
#
loop_
_entity_poly.entity_id
_entity_poly.type
_entity_poly.pdbx_seq_one_letter_code
_entity_poly.pdbx_strand_id
1 'polypeptide(L)'
;MSKSKIKVIEANTKEVLFECDFEDHEKAFEYARELEEMGIDIKIHAPSLSETLAVSLGADEEDLSTLRSEVDDEIASHIHTEEMGCVVCLPEDPNLPKQ
;
A
#
# COMPACT_ATOMS: atom_id res chain seq x y z
N MET A 1 -4.08 4.27 22.13
CA MET A 1 -5.02 4.36 21.00
C MET A 1 -4.18 4.65 19.76
N SER A 2 -3.94 3.66 18.90
CA SER A 2 -3.25 3.93 17.63
C SER A 2 -4.16 4.81 16.77
N LYS A 3 -3.57 5.83 16.14
CA LYS A 3 -4.33 6.69 15.20
C LYS A 3 -4.55 5.99 13.86
N SER A 4 -3.73 5.00 13.55
CA SER A 4 -3.84 4.15 12.35
C SER A 4 -4.73 2.94 12.66
N LYS A 5 -5.88 2.87 11.98
CA LYS A 5 -6.84 1.76 12.03
C LYS A 5 -6.97 1.12 10.67
N ILE A 6 -7.26 -0.17 10.66
CA ILE A 6 -7.65 -0.89 9.44
C ILE A 6 -9.14 -0.65 9.21
N LYS A 7 -9.52 -0.38 7.96
CA LYS A 7 -10.89 -0.06 7.56
C LYS A 7 -11.34 -0.98 6.43
N VAL A 8 -12.55 -1.51 6.53
CA VAL A 8 -13.26 -2.17 5.43
C VAL A 8 -14.28 -1.18 4.89
N ILE A 9 -14.15 -0.85 3.60
CA ILE A 9 -14.88 0.24 2.96
C ILE A 9 -15.67 -0.35 1.79
N GLU A 10 -16.95 -0.01 1.64
CA GLU A 10 -17.72 -0.39 0.45
C GLU A 10 -17.25 0.42 -0.76
N ALA A 11 -17.03 -0.24 -1.89
CA ALA A 11 -16.32 0.33 -3.03
C ALA A 11 -17.07 1.48 -3.74
N ASN A 12 -18.40 1.48 -3.72
CA ASN A 12 -19.27 2.40 -4.45
C ASN A 12 -19.67 3.63 -3.62
N THR A 13 -20.15 3.42 -2.40
CA THR A 13 -20.63 4.43 -1.44
C THR A 13 -19.48 5.04 -0.65
N LYS A 14 -18.32 4.37 -0.60
CA LYS A 14 -17.17 4.72 0.24
C LYS A 14 -17.48 4.75 1.73
N GLU A 15 -18.54 4.06 2.14
CA GLU A 15 -18.92 3.92 3.54
C GLU A 15 -17.97 2.96 4.27
N VAL A 16 -17.55 3.34 5.48
CA VAL A 16 -16.76 2.46 6.35
C VAL A 16 -17.71 1.48 7.02
N LEU A 17 -17.65 0.21 6.61
CA LEU A 17 -18.51 -0.86 7.13
C LEU A 17 -17.94 -1.48 8.41
N PHE A 18 -16.61 -1.44 8.56
CA PHE A 18 -15.92 -1.98 9.73
C PHE A 18 -14.59 -1.27 9.95
N GLU A 19 -14.19 -1.09 11.21
CA GLU A 19 -12.87 -0.61 11.59
C GLU A 19 -12.32 -1.38 12.80
N CYS A 20 -11.01 -1.66 12.77
CA CYS A 20 -10.32 -2.30 13.88
C CYS A 20 -8.88 -1.80 14.03
N ASP A 21 -8.27 -2.09 15.18
CA ASP A 21 -6.85 -1.87 15.39
C ASP A 21 -6.02 -2.94 14.64
N PHE A 22 -4.73 -2.69 14.46
CA PHE A 22 -3.84 -3.59 13.71
C PHE A 22 -3.73 -5.00 14.34
N GLU A 23 -3.80 -5.09 15.66
CA GLU A 23 -3.78 -6.37 16.39
C GLU A 23 -4.96 -7.28 16.00
N ASP A 24 -6.08 -6.68 15.59
CA ASP A 24 -7.32 -7.36 15.22
C ASP A 24 -7.51 -7.49 13.69
N HIS A 25 -6.45 -7.30 12.90
CA HIS A 25 -6.52 -7.28 11.43
C HIS A 25 -7.22 -8.52 10.83
N GLU A 26 -7.03 -9.71 11.41
CA GLU A 26 -7.68 -10.94 10.97
C GLU A 26 -9.21 -10.79 10.89
N LYS A 27 -9.84 -10.09 11.84
CA LYS A 27 -11.29 -9.84 11.85
C LYS A 27 -11.73 -8.97 10.68
N ALA A 28 -10.92 -7.99 10.28
CA ALA A 28 -11.24 -7.14 9.13
C ALA A 28 -11.20 -7.94 7.82
N PHE A 29 -10.25 -8.87 7.67
CA PHE A 29 -10.17 -9.75 6.51
C PHE A 29 -11.29 -10.79 6.49
N GLU A 30 -11.64 -11.37 7.63
CA GLU A 30 -12.78 -12.29 7.74
C GLU A 30 -14.09 -11.58 7.37
N TYR A 31 -14.33 -10.39 7.93
CA TYR A 31 -15.52 -9.60 7.65
C TYR A 31 -15.60 -9.17 6.18
N ALA A 32 -14.46 -8.74 5.61
CA ALA A 32 -14.36 -8.43 4.19
C ALA A 32 -14.76 -9.62 3.30
N ARG A 33 -14.25 -10.82 3.61
CA ARG A 33 -14.60 -12.04 2.88
C ARG A 33 -16.09 -12.35 2.96
N GLU A 34 -16.71 -12.24 4.14
CA GLU A 34 -18.15 -12.46 4.30
C GLU A 34 -18.98 -11.50 3.44
N LEU A 35 -18.57 -10.23 3.33
CA LEU A 35 -19.23 -9.24 2.49
C LEU A 35 -19.05 -9.55 0.99
N GLU A 36 -17.86 -9.97 0.57
CA GLU A 36 -17.62 -10.41 -0.81
C GLU A 36 -18.47 -11.65 -1.18
N GLU A 37 -18.62 -12.61 -0.26
CA GLU A 37 -19.49 -13.77 -0.45
C GLU A 37 -20.97 -13.38 -0.59
N MET A 38 -21.38 -12.27 0.01
CA MET A 38 -22.71 -11.66 -0.16
C MET A 38 -22.87 -10.85 -1.46
N GLY A 39 -21.79 -10.70 -2.25
CA GLY A 39 -21.78 -9.92 -3.48
C GLY A 39 -21.63 -8.41 -3.27
N ILE A 40 -21.06 -8.00 -2.13
CA ILE A 40 -20.75 -6.59 -1.84
C ILE A 40 -19.28 -6.35 -2.20
N ASP A 41 -19.03 -5.40 -3.09
CA ASP A 41 -17.67 -4.99 -3.43
C ASP A 41 -17.07 -4.15 -2.31
N ILE A 42 -15.95 -4.63 -1.75
CA ILE A 42 -15.26 -3.98 -0.63
C ILE A 42 -13.80 -3.66 -0.98
N LYS A 43 -13.26 -2.68 -0.26
CA LYS A 43 -11.85 -2.31 -0.25
C LYS A 43 -11.36 -2.31 1.19
N ILE A 44 -10.29 -3.05 1.45
CA ILE A 44 -9.59 -3.01 2.73
C ILE A 44 -8.51 -1.93 2.63
N HIS A 45 -8.56 -0.96 3.54
CA HIS A 45 -7.49 0.00 3.74
C HIS A 45 -6.72 -0.35 5.00
N ALA A 46 -5.52 -0.89 4.82
CA ALA A 46 -4.56 -1.14 5.89
C ALA A 46 -3.42 -0.11 5.78
N PRO A 47 -3.21 0.76 6.79
CA PRO A 47 -2.14 1.74 6.77
C PRO A 47 -0.76 1.06 6.72
N SER A 48 0.09 1.53 5.84
CA SER A 48 1.48 1.10 5.71
C SER A 48 2.34 1.61 6.87
N LEU A 49 3.59 1.12 6.94
CA LEU A 49 4.56 1.56 7.93
C LEU A 49 4.88 3.06 7.79
N SER A 50 5.07 3.54 6.57
CA SER A 50 5.38 4.95 6.28
C SER A 50 4.19 5.85 6.63
N GLU A 51 2.97 5.45 6.30
CA GLU A 51 1.77 6.19 6.70
C GLU A 51 1.60 6.22 8.23
N THR A 52 1.83 5.09 8.90
CA THR A 52 1.73 5.01 10.36
C THR A 52 2.78 5.90 11.05
N LEU A 53 3.99 5.97 10.49
CA LEU A 53 5.03 6.88 10.96
C LEU A 53 4.64 8.33 10.70
N ALA A 54 4.16 8.67 9.51
CA ALA A 54 3.75 10.02 9.15
C ALA A 54 2.66 10.55 10.11
N VAL A 55 1.61 9.75 10.37
CA VAL A 55 0.56 10.08 11.35
C VAL A 55 1.13 10.28 12.76
N SER A 56 2.12 9.47 13.14
CA SER A 56 2.78 9.59 14.45
C SER A 56 3.59 10.88 14.58
N LEU A 57 4.15 11.37 13.48
CA LEU A 57 4.85 12.66 13.39
C LEU A 57 3.90 13.86 13.25
N GLY A 58 2.61 13.62 13.07
CA GLY A 58 1.58 14.67 13.01
C GLY A 58 1.13 15.05 11.61
N ALA A 59 1.46 14.25 10.60
CA ALA A 59 0.95 14.43 9.25
C ALA A 59 -0.59 14.37 9.21
N ASP A 60 -1.19 15.18 8.35
CA ASP A 60 -2.63 15.18 8.08
C ASP A 60 -2.98 14.38 6.81
N GLU A 61 -4.26 14.39 6.42
CA GLU A 61 -4.70 13.62 5.24
C GLU A 61 -4.16 14.18 3.92
N GLU A 62 -3.84 15.48 3.84
CA GLU A 62 -3.22 16.08 2.66
C GLU A 62 -1.79 15.53 2.52
N ASP A 63 -1.01 15.56 3.60
CA ASP A 63 0.32 14.98 3.67
C ASP A 63 0.32 13.47 3.32
N LEU A 64 -0.64 12.71 3.85
CA LEU A 64 -0.78 11.28 3.56
C LEU A 64 -1.16 11.02 2.11
N SER A 65 -2.02 11.86 1.52
CA SER A 65 -2.37 11.75 0.10
C SER A 65 -1.15 12.00 -0.78
N THR A 66 -0.33 13.01 -0.47
CA THR A 66 0.91 13.27 -1.18
C THR A 66 1.88 12.10 -1.06
N LEU A 67 2.10 11.58 0.16
CA LEU A 67 2.94 10.41 0.39
C LEU A 67 2.51 9.20 -0.45
N ARG A 68 1.20 8.92 -0.51
CA ARG A 68 0.66 7.83 -1.34
C ARG A 68 0.98 8.02 -2.81
N SER A 69 0.76 9.23 -3.34
CA SER A 69 1.05 9.55 -4.74
C SER A 69 2.54 9.44 -5.06
N GLU A 70 3.42 9.94 -4.21
CA GLU A 70 4.87 9.83 -4.40
C GLU A 70 5.34 8.36 -4.41
N VAL A 71 4.78 7.53 -3.54
CA VAL A 71 5.07 6.09 -3.50
C VAL A 71 4.57 5.39 -4.77
N ASP A 72 3.35 5.68 -5.21
CA ASP A 72 2.78 5.10 -6.43
C ASP A 72 3.59 5.51 -7.68
N ASP A 73 4.02 6.78 -7.75
CA ASP A 73 4.85 7.30 -8.85
C ASP A 73 6.23 6.62 -8.90
N GLU A 74 6.88 6.45 -7.74
CA GLU A 74 8.15 5.72 -7.63
C GLU A 74 7.98 4.28 -8.11
N ILE A 75 6.98 3.55 -7.61
CA ILE A 75 6.70 2.17 -8.01
C ILE A 75 6.44 2.08 -9.53
N ALA A 76 5.62 2.97 -10.08
CA ALA A 76 5.28 2.99 -11.50
C ALA A 76 6.52 3.20 -12.39
N SER A 77 7.46 4.07 -11.97
CA SER A 77 8.70 4.32 -12.69
C SER A 77 9.60 3.07 -12.81
N HIS A 78 9.51 2.16 -11.83
CA HIS A 78 10.31 0.94 -11.77
C HIS A 78 9.65 -0.29 -12.41
N ILE A 79 8.32 -0.31 -12.59
CA ILE A 79 7.61 -1.43 -13.23
C ILE A 79 7.70 -1.38 -14.77
N HIS A 80 7.85 -0.19 -15.37
CA HIS A 80 7.85 -0.03 -16.82
C HIS A 80 9.17 -0.39 -17.55
N THR A 81 10.17 -0.93 -16.85
CA THR A 81 11.48 -1.31 -17.43
C THR A 81 11.64 -2.81 -17.72
N GLU A 82 10.59 -3.62 -17.59
CA GLU A 82 10.64 -5.06 -17.83
C GLU A 82 10.50 -5.48 -19.31
N GLU A 83 11.46 -5.11 -20.16
CA GLU A 83 12.01 -6.10 -21.11
C GLU A 83 13.33 -6.71 -20.61
N MET A 84 13.92 -6.21 -19.52
CA MET A 84 14.98 -6.91 -18.78
C MET A 84 14.82 -6.66 -17.28
N GLY A 85 14.32 -7.68 -16.57
CA GLY A 85 14.18 -7.66 -15.12
C GLY A 85 15.50 -7.32 -14.41
N CYS A 86 15.35 -6.65 -13.26
CA CYS A 86 16.36 -6.31 -12.26
C CYS A 86 17.81 -6.69 -12.63
N VAL A 87 18.54 -5.75 -13.25
CA VAL A 87 19.99 -5.87 -13.42
C VAL A 87 20.60 -5.88 -12.02
N VAL A 88 21.00 -7.07 -11.58
CA VAL A 88 21.96 -7.24 -10.47
C VAL A 88 23.07 -6.22 -10.70
N CYS A 89 23.26 -5.31 -9.75
CA CYS A 89 24.35 -4.34 -9.77
C CYS A 89 25.69 -5.08 -9.69
N LEU A 90 26.17 -5.64 -10.81
CA LEU A 90 27.52 -6.13 -10.93
C LEU A 90 28.42 -4.93 -11.31
N PRO A 91 29.49 -4.68 -10.55
CA PRO A 91 30.46 -3.65 -10.90
C PRO A 91 31.09 -3.97 -12.26
N GLU A 92 31.26 -2.96 -13.10
CA GLU A 92 31.87 -3.10 -14.43
C GLU A 92 33.31 -3.59 -14.30
N ASP A 93 33.60 -4.78 -14.84
CA ASP A 93 34.97 -5.29 -14.93
C ASP A 93 35.71 -4.54 -16.07
N PRO A 94 36.79 -3.80 -15.77
CA PRO A 94 37.50 -2.99 -16.75
C PRO A 94 38.26 -3.78 -17.83
N ASN A 95 38.23 -5.12 -17.83
CA ASN A 95 39.00 -5.95 -18.77
C ASN A 95 38.19 -6.64 -19.88
N LEU A 96 36.92 -6.29 -20.10
CA LEU A 96 36.18 -6.85 -21.24
C LEU A 96 36.58 -6.16 -22.57
N PRO A 97 37.01 -6.92 -23.60
CA PRO A 97 37.40 -6.35 -24.88
C PRO A 97 36.18 -5.76 -25.59
N LYS A 98 36.28 -4.47 -25.93
CA LYS A 98 35.26 -3.75 -26.69
C LYS A 98 35.20 -4.32 -28.12
N GLN A 99 34.03 -4.82 -28.53
CA GLN A 99 33.74 -5.14 -29.94
C GLN A 99 33.50 -3.87 -30.76
#